data_AF-A0A6C0EVT7-F1
#
_entry.id   AF-A0A6C0EVT7-F1
#
_cell.length_a   1.000
_cell.length_b   1.000
_cell.length_c   1.000
_cell.angle_alpha   90.00
_cell.angle_beta   90.00
_cell.angle_gamma   90.00
#
_symmetry.space_group_name_H-M   'P 1'
#
loop_
_entity.id
_entity.type
_entity.pdbx_description
1 polymer ?
#
loop_
_entity_poly.entity_id
_entity_poly.type
_entity_poly.pdbx_seq_one_letter_code
_entity_poly.pdbx_strand_id
1 'polypeptide(L)'
;MTTMKTRKNVPWKHWKQQKPSVHQKTLMLKRCGKKCFLGSKKSFPICKKNTCTISKKGVYAAYIRARQYRTKGRKYQSIATRAKRMIRKL
;
A
#
# COMPACT_ATOMS: atom_id res chain seq x y z
N MET A 1 33.35 7.69 -8.84
CA MET A 1 32.17 7.73 -9.73
C MET A 1 30.99 7.06 -9.04
N THR A 2 30.09 7.82 -8.43
CA THR A 2 28.85 7.27 -7.86
C THR A 2 27.85 7.07 -8.98
N THR A 3 27.70 5.83 -9.46
CA THR A 3 26.68 5.48 -10.46
C THR A 3 25.30 5.87 -9.92
N MET A 4 24.66 6.87 -10.55
CA MET A 4 23.29 7.26 -10.21
C MET A 4 22.34 6.10 -10.55
N LYS A 5 22.03 5.28 -9.54
CA LYS A 5 21.16 4.10 -9.66
C LYS A 5 19.77 4.57 -10.10
N THR A 6 19.45 4.42 -11.38
CA THR A 6 18.13 4.76 -11.92
C THR A 6 17.06 3.95 -11.20
N ARG A 7 15.96 4.60 -10.78
CA ARG A 7 14.88 3.92 -10.05
C ARG A 7 14.22 2.91 -10.98
N LYS A 8 14.28 1.62 -10.62
CA LYS A 8 13.62 0.52 -11.34
C LYS A 8 12.16 0.87 -11.68
N ASN A 9 11.74 0.59 -12.91
CA ASN A 9 10.37 0.78 -13.35
C ASN A 9 9.47 -0.30 -12.72
N VAL A 10 8.76 0.06 -11.64
CA VAL A 10 7.94 -0.87 -10.87
C VAL A 10 6.46 -0.53 -10.97
N PRO A 11 5.53 -1.51 -10.86
CA PRO A 11 4.08 -1.25 -10.93
C PRO A 11 3.55 -0.23 -9.91
N TRP A 12 4.25 -0.05 -8.78
CA TRP A 12 3.92 0.95 -7.75
C TRP A 12 4.75 2.25 -7.87
N LYS A 13 5.34 2.52 -9.04
CA LYS A 13 6.07 3.77 -9.31
C LYS A 13 5.17 4.97 -9.03
N HIS A 14 5.76 6.01 -8.47
CA HIS A 14 5.06 7.24 -8.06
C HIS A 14 4.02 7.09 -6.93
N TRP A 15 3.90 5.90 -6.32
CA TRP A 15 3.02 5.72 -5.15
C TRP A 15 3.38 6.65 -3.99
N LYS A 16 4.66 7.02 -3.84
CA LYS A 16 5.09 7.98 -2.80
C LYS A 16 4.38 9.33 -2.90
N GLN A 17 4.06 9.81 -4.10
CA GLN A 17 3.36 11.10 -4.30
C GLN A 17 1.83 10.96 -4.15
N GLN A 18 1.30 9.76 -4.36
CA GLN A 18 -0.13 9.45 -4.33
C GLN A 18 -0.62 8.92 -2.98
N LYS A 19 0.27 8.36 -2.16
CA LYS A 19 -0.09 7.80 -0.85
C LYS A 19 -0.54 8.91 0.10
N PRO A 20 -1.48 8.61 1.01
CA PRO A 20 -1.85 9.56 2.06
C PRO A 20 -0.72 9.80 3.08
N SER A 21 -0.60 11.04 3.54
CA SER A 21 0.21 11.46 4.69
C SER A 21 -0.32 10.88 6.01
N VAL A 22 0.39 11.06 7.12
CA VAL A 22 -0.03 10.52 8.43
C VAL A 22 -1.38 11.09 8.88
N HIS A 23 -1.54 12.41 8.75
CA HIS A 23 -2.80 13.10 9.04
C HIS A 23 -3.92 12.61 8.12
N GLN A 24 -3.65 12.57 6.80
CA GLN A 24 -4.62 12.08 5.80
C GLN A 24 -5.05 10.63 6.04
N LYS A 25 -4.15 9.74 6.46
CA LYS A 25 -4.52 8.36 6.82
C LYS A 25 -5.51 8.32 7.98
N THR A 26 -5.39 9.24 8.93
CA THR A 26 -6.31 9.33 10.08
C THR A 26 -7.70 9.74 9.62
N LEU A 27 -7.78 10.81 8.81
CA LEU A 27 -9.03 11.27 8.23
C LEU A 27 -9.67 10.21 7.31
N MET A 28 -8.86 9.57 6.47
CA MET A 28 -9.32 8.50 5.58
C MET A 28 -9.76 7.25 6.33
N LEU A 29 -9.14 6.93 7.48
CA LEU A 29 -9.60 5.83 8.32
C LEU A 29 -10.97 6.14 8.92
N LYS A 30 -11.24 7.40 9.32
CA LYS A 30 -12.57 7.83 9.77
C LYS A 30 -13.60 7.82 8.64
N ARG A 31 -13.24 8.32 7.45
CA ARG A 31 -14.16 8.47 6.31
C ARG A 31 -14.40 7.20 5.50
N CYS A 32 -13.34 6.47 5.17
CA CYS A 32 -13.38 5.29 4.29
C CYS A 32 -13.30 3.96 5.07
N GLY A 33 -12.90 3.99 6.33
CA GLY A 33 -12.78 2.80 7.17
C GLY A 33 -11.75 1.78 6.67
N LYS A 34 -12.01 0.51 6.98
CA LYS A 34 -11.15 -0.64 6.66
C LYS A 34 -11.08 -0.98 5.17
N LYS A 35 -11.90 -0.35 4.31
CA LYS A 35 -11.86 -0.55 2.86
C LYS A 35 -10.51 -0.12 2.26
N CYS A 36 -9.93 0.96 2.79
CA CYS A 36 -8.72 1.57 2.26
C CYS A 36 -7.42 1.13 2.95
N PHE A 37 -7.50 0.24 3.94
CA PHE A 37 -6.37 -0.21 4.74
C PHE A 37 -6.39 -1.73 4.89
N LEU A 38 -5.36 -2.41 4.39
CA LEU A 38 -5.30 -3.87 4.48
C LEU A 38 -4.71 -4.38 5.80
N GLY A 39 -4.13 -3.51 6.63
CA GLY A 39 -3.56 -3.87 7.94
C GLY A 39 -4.29 -3.23 9.12
N SER A 40 -3.68 -3.34 10.29
CA SER A 40 -4.22 -2.73 11.51
C SER A 40 -4.14 -1.20 11.46
N LYS A 41 -5.20 -0.54 11.94
CA LYS A 41 -5.31 0.92 12.03
C LYS A 41 -5.05 1.59 10.67
N LYS A 42 -3.96 2.36 10.59
CA LYS A 42 -3.58 3.21 9.45
C LYS A 42 -2.55 2.52 8.52
N SER A 43 -2.31 1.22 8.73
CA SER A 43 -1.27 0.46 8.06
C SER A 43 -1.72 -0.05 6.69
N PHE A 44 -0.77 -0.13 5.75
CA PHE A 44 -1.02 -0.63 4.38
C PHE A 44 -2.15 0.11 3.66
N PRO A 45 -2.00 1.44 3.42
CA PRO A 45 -2.97 2.19 2.63
C PRO A 45 -2.97 1.70 1.18
N ILE A 46 -4.16 1.46 0.64
CA ILE A 46 -4.37 1.03 -0.76
C ILE A 46 -5.18 2.03 -1.59
N CYS A 47 -5.80 3.02 -0.94
CA CYS A 47 -6.49 4.12 -1.61
C CYS A 47 -5.58 5.34 -1.83
N LYS A 48 -5.85 6.11 -2.88
CA LYS A 48 -5.13 7.37 -3.14
C LYS A 48 -5.44 8.39 -2.03
N LYS A 49 -4.52 9.32 -1.78
CA LYS A 49 -4.75 10.42 -0.83
C LYS A 49 -6.04 11.16 -1.16
N ASN A 50 -6.80 11.52 -0.13
CA ASN A 50 -8.07 12.25 -0.21
C ASN A 50 -9.19 11.53 -0.99
N THR A 51 -9.05 10.24 -1.31
CA THR A 51 -10.11 9.46 -1.94
C THR A 51 -10.39 8.17 -1.18
N CYS A 52 -11.58 7.60 -1.36
CA CYS A 52 -11.90 6.25 -0.87
C CYS A 52 -11.80 5.19 -1.99
N THR A 53 -11.04 5.50 -3.05
CA THR A 53 -10.93 4.66 -4.24
C THR A 53 -9.64 3.86 -4.21
N ILE A 54 -9.78 2.54 -4.35
CA ILE A 54 -8.65 1.61 -4.37
C ILE A 54 -7.81 1.86 -5.61
N SER A 55 -6.50 1.95 -5.44
CA SER A 55 -5.55 2.08 -6.55
C SER A 55 -4.74 0.81 -6.72
N LYS A 56 -4.65 0.31 -7.96
CA LYS A 56 -3.76 -0.82 -8.31
C LYS A 56 -2.32 -0.60 -7.81
N LYS A 57 -1.80 0.63 -7.92
CA LYS A 57 -0.48 1.04 -7.41
C LYS A 57 -0.38 0.92 -5.89
N GLY A 58 -1.42 1.34 -5.17
CA GLY A 58 -1.50 1.24 -3.71
C GLY A 58 -1.56 -0.20 -3.22
N VAL A 59 -2.34 -1.04 -3.90
CA VAL A 59 -2.40 -2.49 -3.60
C VAL A 59 -1.05 -3.16 -3.87
N TYR A 60 -0.37 -2.83 -4.98
CA TYR A 60 1.00 -3.30 -5.24
C TYR A 60 1.99 -2.86 -4.15
N ALA A 61 1.96 -1.58 -3.77
CA ALA A 61 2.82 -1.08 -2.70
C ALA A 61 2.57 -1.79 -1.36
N ALA A 62 1.30 -2.04 -1.03
CA ALA A 62 0.92 -2.80 0.16
C ALA A 62 1.42 -4.25 0.10
N TYR A 63 1.28 -4.91 -1.06
CA TYR A 63 1.80 -6.27 -1.29
C TYR A 63 3.31 -6.35 -1.06
N ILE A 64 4.09 -5.47 -1.71
CA ILE A 64 5.55 -5.47 -1.60
C ILE A 64 5.99 -5.20 -0.15
N ARG A 65 5.37 -4.21 0.51
CA ARG A 65 5.71 -3.89 1.90
C ARG A 65 5.36 -5.03 2.85
N ALA A 66 4.26 -5.74 2.60
CA ALA A 66 3.86 -6.89 3.41
C ALA A 66 4.80 -8.08 3.19
N ARG A 67 5.28 -8.29 1.96
CA ARG A 67 6.30 -9.30 1.64
C ARG A 67 7.65 -9.01 2.32
N GLN A 68 8.06 -7.74 2.39
CA GLN A 68 9.26 -7.35 3.13
C GLN A 68 9.17 -7.68 4.63
N TYR A 69 7.96 -7.65 5.19
CA TYR A 69 7.71 -7.98 6.60
C TYR A 69 7.18 -9.39 6.83
N ARG A 70 7.30 -10.27 5.83
CA ARG A 70 6.77 -11.64 5.90
C ARG A 70 7.28 -12.44 7.11
N THR A 71 8.53 -12.21 7.52
CA THR A 71 9.17 -12.86 8.68
C THR A 71 8.77 -12.25 10.02
N LYS A 72 8.19 -11.04 10.02
CA LYS A 72 7.76 -10.34 11.24
C LYS A 72 6.38 -10.78 11.76
N GLY A 73 5.87 -11.89 11.25
CA GLY A 73 4.64 -12.54 11.73
C GLY A 73 3.58 -12.79 10.66
N ARG A 74 2.68 -13.72 10.98
CA ARG A 74 1.60 -14.22 10.11
C ARG A 74 0.67 -13.12 9.60
N LYS A 75 0.48 -12.04 10.35
CA LYS A 75 -0.33 -10.88 9.93
C LYS A 75 0.13 -10.30 8.59
N TYR A 76 1.45 -10.20 8.36
CA TYR A 76 1.97 -9.65 7.11
C TYR A 76 1.82 -10.63 5.94
N GLN A 77 1.88 -11.93 6.21
CA GLN A 77 1.58 -12.97 5.20
C GLN A 77 0.13 -12.86 4.72
N SER A 78 -0.83 -12.76 5.64
CA SER A 78 -2.25 -12.59 5.30
C SER A 78 -2.51 -11.32 4.48
N ILE A 79 -1.86 -10.20 4.86
CA ILE A 79 -1.95 -8.93 4.11
C ILE A 79 -1.40 -9.10 2.69
N ALA A 80 -0.23 -9.73 2.54
CA ALA A 80 0.37 -9.98 1.23
C ALA A 80 -0.54 -10.86 0.35
N THR A 81 -1.12 -11.92 0.91
CA THR A 81 -2.04 -12.80 0.18
C THR A 81 -3.30 -12.05 -0.26
N ARG A 82 -3.89 -11.24 0.63
CA ARG A 82 -5.08 -10.43 0.31
C ARG A 82 -4.77 -9.38 -0.77
N ALA A 83 -3.65 -8.68 -0.66
CA ALA A 83 -3.20 -7.72 -1.67
C ALA A 83 -2.95 -8.39 -3.02
N LYS A 84 -2.32 -9.59 -3.05
CA LYS A 84 -2.10 -10.37 -4.27
C LYS A 84 -3.41 -10.75 -4.96
N ARG A 85 -4.43 -11.15 -4.19
CA ARG A 85 -5.77 -11.43 -4.74
C ARG A 85 -6.41 -10.19 -5.35
N MET A 86 -6.29 -9.03 -4.68
CA MET A 86 -6.83 -7.77 -5.20
C MET A 86 -6.12 -7.32 -6.49
N ILE A 87 -4.80 -7.49 -6.59
CA ILE A 87 -4.04 -7.19 -7.81
C ILE A 87 -4.55 -7.97 -9.02
N ARG A 88 -4.98 -9.22 -8.83
CA ARG A 88 -5.52 -10.07 -9.91
C ARG A 88 -6.93 -9.69 -10.36
N LYS A 89 -7.67 -8.95 -9.52
CA LYS A 89 -9.06 -8.54 -9.77
C LYS A 89 -9.18 -7.10 -10.29
N LEU A 90 -8.08 -6.36 -10.35
CA LEU A 90 -7.97 -4.96 -10.79
C LEU A 90 -7.16 -4.88 -12.08
#